data_AF-A0A090VYH6-F1
#
_entry.id   AF-A0A090VYH6-F1
#
_cell.length_a   1.000
_cell.length_b   1.000
_cell.length_c   1.000
_cell.angle_alpha   90.00
_cell.angle_beta   90.00
_cell.angle_gamma   90.00
#
_symmetry.space_group_name_H-M   'P 1'
#
loop_
_entity.id
_entity.type
_entity.pdbx_description
1 polymer ?
#
loop_
_entity_poly.entity_id
_entity_poly.type
_entity_poly.pdbx_seq_one_letter_code
_entity_poly.pdbx_strand_id
1 'polypeptide(L)' 'MHTKKTYTVQEATRKLERYCAYQERCHKEVRQKLVSMHMIPEAIDVIIVHLLEHNYLNETRFAKTFVRGKLE' A
#
# COMPACT_ATOMS: atom_id res chain seq x y z
N MET A 1 14.15 3.28 25.75
CA MET A 1 12.80 3.30 25.15
C MET A 1 12.94 2.90 23.68
N HIS A 2 12.70 1.64 23.34
CA HIS A 2 12.67 1.24 21.93
C HIS A 2 11.34 1.69 21.35
N THR A 3 11.33 2.86 20.71
CA THR A 3 10.20 3.33 19.90
C THR A 3 10.06 2.33 18.76
N LYS A 4 9.14 1.37 18.90
CA LYS A 4 8.71 0.53 17.78
C LYS A 4 8.27 1.53 16.70
N LYS A 5 9.05 1.62 15.61
CA LYS A 5 8.73 2.47 14.46
C LYS A 5 7.55 1.82 13.73
N THR A 6 6.36 1.98 14.30
CA THR A 6 5.11 1.70 13.60
C THR A 6 4.98 2.74 12.50
N TYR A 7 5.30 2.34 11.28
CA TYR A 7 5.01 3.15 10.11
C TYR A 7 3.50 3.22 9.98
N THR A 8 2.95 4.43 10.02
CA THR A 8 1.52 4.64 9.74
C THR A 8 1.26 4.47 8.25
N VAL A 9 0.00 4.23 7.91
CA VAL A 9 -0.47 4.16 6.50
C VAL A 9 0.03 5.37 5.72
N GLN A 10 -0.06 6.57 6.29
CA GLN A 10 0.41 7.81 5.67
C GLN A 10 1.93 7.83 5.44
N GLU A 11 2.71 7.35 6.41
CA GLU A 11 4.17 7.35 6.30
C GLU A 11 4.66 6.39 5.23
N ALA A 12 4.04 5.20 5.14
CA ALA A 12 4.33 4.23 4.10
C ALA A 12 3.86 4.70 2.71
N THR A 13 2.68 5.33 2.63
CA THR A 13 2.15 5.94 1.40
C THR A 13 3.14 6.96 0.86
N ARG A 14 3.58 7.93 1.68
CA ARG A 14 4.53 8.97 1.27
C ARG A 14 5.87 8.42 0.80
N LYS A 15 6.30 7.30 1.40
CA LYS A 15 7.51 6.59 0.99
C LYS A 15 7.33 5.94 -0.38
N LEU A 16 6.16 5.36 -0.62
CA LEU A 16 5.80 4.70 -1.87
C LEU A 16 5.45 5.67 -3.00
N GLU A 17 4.85 6.82 -2.71
CA GLU A 17 4.63 7.90 -3.67
C GLU A 17 5.97 8.34 -4.26
N ARG A 18 6.96 8.62 -3.40
CA ARG A 18 8.32 8.90 -3.85
C ARG A 18 8.89 7.70 -4.61
N TYR A 19 8.76 6.50 -4.07
CA TYR A 19 9.31 5.30 -4.70
C TYR A 19 8.75 5.05 -6.12
N CYS A 20 7.44 5.23 -6.34
CA CYS A 20 6.78 5.14 -7.65
C CYS A 20 7.08 6.35 -8.55
N ALA A 21 7.20 7.56 -7.98
CA ALA A 21 7.57 8.76 -8.73
C ALA A 21 8.99 8.69 -9.30
N TYR A 22 9.92 8.02 -8.59
CA TYR A 22 11.29 7.82 -9.05
C TYR A 22 11.41 6.66 -10.06
N GLN A 23 10.55 5.65 -9.99
CA GLN A 23 10.56 4.51 -10.91
C GLN A 23 9.18 3.85 -10.96
N GLU A 24 8.64 3.58 -12.14
CA GLU A 24 7.40 2.81 -12.28
C GLU A 24 7.59 1.40 -11.67
N ARG A 25 6.70 1.05 -10.75
CA ARG A 25 6.73 -0.23 -10.01
C ARG A 25 5.36 -0.89 -10.07
N CYS A 26 5.32 -2.22 -10.09
CA CYS A 26 4.07 -2.97 -10.07
C CYS A 26 3.52 -3.12 -8.64
N HIS A 27 2.21 -3.39 -8.52
CA HIS A 27 1.53 -3.70 -7.25
C HIS A 27 2.26 -4.75 -6.39
N LYS A 28 2.85 -5.75 -7.04
CA LYS A 28 3.54 -6.86 -6.37
C LYS A 28 4.75 -6.39 -5.57
N GLU A 29 5.54 -5.45 -6.10
CA GLU A 29 6.71 -4.92 -5.40
C GLU A 29 6.30 -4.04 -4.21
N VAL A 30 5.32 -3.15 -4.43
CA VAL A 30 4.76 -2.29 -3.37
C VAL A 30 4.21 -3.16 -2.23
N ARG A 31 3.42 -4.19 -2.55
CA ARG A 31 2.88 -5.13 -1.57
C ARG A 31 3.98 -5.87 -0.80
N GLN A 32 4.98 -6.42 -1.50
CA GLN A 32 6.12 -7.09 -0.87
C GLN A 32 6.87 -6.17 0.09
N LYS A 33 7.09 -4.91 -0.30
CA LYS A 33 7.73 -3.90 0.54
C LYS A 33 6.94 -3.65 1.83
N LEU A 34 5.62 -3.50 1.72
CA LEU A 34 4.74 -3.24 2.85
C LEU A 34 4.61 -4.46 3.77
N VAL A 35 4.55 -5.67 3.22
CA VAL A 35 4.61 -6.92 3.99
C VAL A 35 5.95 -7.01 4.74
N SER A 36 7.06 -6.68 4.09
CA SER A 36 8.39 -6.64 4.73
C SER A 36 8.50 -5.55 5.82
N MET A 37 7.67 -4.51 5.76
CA MET A 37 7.53 -3.50 6.82
C MET A 37 6.60 -3.96 7.96
N HIS A 38 6.15 -5.22 7.96
CA HIS A 38 5.25 -5.78 8.96
C HIS A 38 3.90 -5.04 9.06
N MET A 39 3.44 -4.47 7.94
CA MET A 39 2.12 -3.84 7.87
C MET A 39 1.00 -4.89 7.80
N ILE A 40 -0.11 -4.58 8.45
CA ILE A 40 -1.33 -5.39 8.36
C ILE A 40 -1.91 -5.31 6.94
N PRO A 41 -2.54 -6.39 6.45
CA PRO A 41 -3.10 -6.41 5.10
C PRO A 41 -4.10 -5.28 4.83
N GLU A 42 -4.89 -4.84 5.83
CA GLU A 42 -5.78 -3.68 5.70
C GLU A 42 -5.02 -2.40 5.34
N ALA A 43 -3.91 -2.12 6.02
CA ALA A 43 -3.08 -0.96 5.73
C ALA A 43 -2.47 -1.05 4.33
N ILE A 44 -2.04 -2.24 3.92
CA ILE A 44 -1.48 -2.48 2.58
C ILE A 44 -2.50 -2.16 1.50
N ASP A 45 -3.74 -2.62 1.68
CA ASP A 45 -4.80 -2.41 0.69
C ASP A 45 -5.16 -0.93 0.57
N VAL A 46 -5.30 -0.22 1.70
CA VAL A 46 -5.53 1.23 1.72
C VAL A 46 -4.44 2.00 0.98
N ILE A 47 -3.16 1.66 1.21
CA ILE A 47 -2.04 2.33 0.53
C ILE A 47 -2.06 2.06 -0.97
N ILE A 48 -2.34 0.82 -1.36
CA ILE A 48 -2.44 0.44 -2.77
C ILE A 48 -3.58 1.17 -3.47
N VAL A 49 -4.77 1.22 -2.86
CA VAL A 49 -5.92 1.97 -3.39
C VAL A 49 -5.57 3.45 -3.55
N HIS A 50 -4.94 4.06 -2.54
CA HIS A 50 -4.55 5.47 -2.58
C HIS A 50 -3.58 5.77 -3.74
N LEU A 51 -2.57 4.90 -3.93
CA LEU A 51 -1.62 5.03 -5.04
C LEU A 51 -2.29 4.81 -6.41
N LEU A 52 -3.30 3.93 -6.48
CA LEU A 52 -4.06 3.69 -7.71
C LEU A 52 -4.96 4.88 -8.06
N GLU A 53 -5.67 5.45 -7.08
CA GLU A 53 -6.52 6.63 -7.24
C GLU A 53 -5.72 7.85 -7.70
N HIS A 54 -4.52 8.04 -7.15
CA HIS A 54 -3.60 9.09 -7.55
C HIS A 54 -2.82 8.78 -8.85
N ASN A 55 -3.17 7.69 -9.55
CA ASN A 55 -2.56 7.25 -10.81
C ASN A 55 -1.04 6.96 -10.71
N TYR A 56 -0.52 6.68 -9.51
CA TYR A 56 0.86 6.21 -9.32
C TYR A 56 1.04 4.74 -9.70
N LEU A 57 -0.05 3.95 -9.66
CA LEU A 57 -0.08 2.55 -10.03
C LEU A 57 -1.23 2.33 -11.03
N ASN A 58 -0.91 1.96 -12.27
CA ASN A 58 -1.89 1.85 -13.35
C ASN A 58 -2.19 0.38 -13.66
N GLU A 59 -2.85 -0.32 -12.74
CA GLU A 59 -3.32 -1.71 -12.96
C GLU A 59 -4.79 -1.83 -12.52
N THR A 60 -5.70 -1.32 -13.36
CA THR A 60 -7.18 -1.29 -13.22
C THR A 60 -7.87 -2.66 -13.18
N ARG A 61 -7.26 -3.69 -12.58
CA ARG A 61 -7.80 -5.06 -12.59
C ARG A 61 -8.02 -5.75 -11.25
N PHE A 62 -7.60 -5.18 -10.12
CA PHE A 62 -7.64 -5.90 -8.82
C PHE A 62 -8.56 -5.34 -7.73
N ALA A 63 -9.22 -4.20 -7.94
CA ALA A 63 -10.13 -3.57 -6.97
C ALA A 63 -11.50 -4.26 -6.82
N LYS A 64 -11.72 -5.43 -7.43
CA LYS A 64 -13.00 -6.18 -7.33
C LYS A 64 -13.06 -7.16 -6.16
N THR A 65 -11.97 -7.41 -5.43
CA THR A 65 -11.94 -8.53 -4.46
C THR A 65 -12.03 -8.10 -2.99
N PHE A 66 -11.86 -6.83 -2.65
CA PHE A 66 -11.70 -6.40 -1.23
C PHE A 66 -12.96 -5.94 -0.49
N VAL A 67 -14.15 -6.08 -1.08
CA VAL A 67 -15.43 -5.74 -0.40
C VAL A 67 -16.06 -6.93 0.34
N ARG A 68 -15.41 -8.11 0.35
CA ARG A 68 -16.06 -9.36 0.78
C ARG A 68 -15.64 -9.89 2.17
N GLY A 69 -15.25 -9.02 3.08
CA GLY A 69 -15.02 -9.44 4.46
C GLY A 69 -15.20 -8.30 5.44
N LYS A 70 -16.11 -8.50 6.41
CA LYS A 70 -16.21 -7.77 7.68
C LYS A 70 -17.20 -6.60 7.74
N LEU A 71 -18.45 -6.90 7.38
CA LEU A 71 -19.64 -6.25 7.94
C LEU A 71 -20.75 -7.28 8.22
N GLU A 72 -20.35 -8.45 8.69
CA GLU A 72 -21.18 -9.41 9.44
C GLU A 72 -20.45 -9.82 10.71
#